data_AF-A0A3B3T0C5-F1
#
_entry.id   AF-A0A3B3T0C5-F1
#
_cell.length_a   1.000
_cell.length_b   1.000
_cell.length_c   1.000
_cell.angle_alpha   90.00
_cell.angle_beta   90.00
_cell.angle_gamma   90.00
#
_symmetry.space_group_name_H-M   'P 1'
#
loop_
_entity.id
_entity.type
_entity.pdbx_description
1 polymer ?
#
loop_
_entity_poly.entity_id
_entity_poly.type
_entity_poly.pdbx_seq_one_letter_code
_entity_poly.pdbx_strand_id
1 'polypeptide(L)'
;HYCDSHHVITCNGGLYSRPFDESFEETPMLVAVLTYMGYGILTLFGYLRDFLREWKIEKCHIAREREEQRDFVPLYQDFENFYTRNLYMRIRDSWNRPICSVPGARMDLVERLSHDYNWTFQHMGKVIKDVINMGSYNYLGFAENSGACLEAAAEATAEYGVGVSSTRQELGNLDKHEELEKLVARFLGVEATMAFGMGFATNSMNIPALAGKQCRLRLRGWDGAGGLRTESHISDMQSLEKLLRDAIVHGQPRTHRPWKKILIVVEGIYRYCGIGQLGLGHGGTRKHPRSPYCTWC
;
A
#
# COMPACT_ATOMS: atom_id res chain seq x y z
N HIS A 1 -6.04 -18.51 -50.97
CA HIS A 1 -4.68 -18.97 -50.63
C HIS A 1 -3.71 -17.82 -50.83
N TYR A 2 -2.89 -17.37 -49.90
CA TYR A 2 -2.77 -17.43 -48.44
C TYR A 2 -1.50 -16.57 -48.19
N CYS A 3 -1.54 -15.65 -47.22
CA CYS A 3 -0.37 -15.04 -46.53
C CYS A 3 0.73 -14.33 -47.34
N ASP A 4 0.86 -13.00 -47.19
CA ASP A 4 1.77 -12.43 -46.18
C ASP A 4 1.79 -10.89 -46.27
N SER A 5 1.06 -10.25 -45.36
CA SER A 5 1.12 -8.81 -45.11
C SER A 5 2.06 -8.58 -43.94
N HIS A 6 3.33 -8.29 -44.21
CA HIS A 6 4.29 -7.87 -43.19
C HIS A 6 3.90 -6.48 -42.65
N HIS A 7 3.19 -6.46 -41.51
CA HIS A 7 3.11 -5.28 -40.65
C HIS A 7 4.49 -5.04 -40.03
N VAL A 8 5.24 -4.09 -40.59
CA VAL A 8 6.46 -3.54 -39.98
C VAL A 8 6.02 -2.70 -38.79
N ILE A 9 6.07 -3.27 -37.60
CA ILE A 9 6.01 -2.51 -36.34
C ILE A 9 7.35 -1.79 -36.22
N THR A 10 7.38 -0.50 -36.54
CA THR A 10 8.50 0.39 -36.23
C THR A 10 8.58 0.55 -34.71
N CYS A 11 9.41 -0.26 -34.06
CA CYS A 11 9.79 -0.05 -32.67
C CYS A 11 10.62 1.25 -32.57
N ASN A 12 10.01 2.32 -32.08
CA ASN A 12 10.69 3.56 -31.70
C ASN A 12 11.61 3.31 -30.49
N GLY A 13 12.77 2.71 -30.73
CA GLY A 13 13.80 2.44 -29.71
C GLY A 13 14.61 3.67 -29.27
N GLY A 14 14.34 4.86 -29.83
CA GLY A 14 15.10 6.08 -29.54
C GLY A 14 14.73 6.81 -28.24
N LEU A 15 13.57 6.53 -27.66
CA LEU A 15 13.13 7.22 -26.43
C LEU A 15 13.81 6.69 -25.16
N TYR A 16 14.39 5.48 -25.22
CA TYR A 16 14.93 4.75 -24.06
C TYR A 16 16.46 4.70 -24.01
N SER A 17 17.17 5.40 -24.91
CA SER A 17 18.64 5.41 -24.97
C SER A 17 19.29 6.55 -24.17
N ARG A 18 18.51 7.37 -23.46
CA ARG A 18 19.05 8.39 -22.56
C ARG A 18 19.34 7.75 -21.20
N PRO A 19 20.50 8.03 -20.56
CA PRO A 19 20.67 7.69 -19.15
C PRO A 19 19.57 8.38 -18.37
N PHE A 20 18.72 7.59 -17.71
CA PHE A 20 17.69 8.09 -16.82
C PHE A 20 18.37 8.43 -15.50
N ASP A 21 18.50 9.73 -15.24
CA ASP A 21 19.16 10.24 -14.03
C ASP A 21 18.14 10.29 -12.90
N GLU A 22 18.20 9.31 -12.00
CA GLU A 22 17.33 9.25 -10.82
C GLU A 22 17.90 10.15 -9.72
N SER A 23 17.37 11.37 -9.61
CA SER A 23 17.62 12.22 -8.44
C SER A 23 16.53 11.97 -7.39
N PHE A 24 16.64 10.90 -6.62
CA PHE A 24 15.98 10.90 -5.32
C PHE A 24 16.78 11.85 -4.42
N GLU A 25 16.16 12.92 -3.94
CA GLU A 25 16.80 13.75 -2.93
C GLU A 25 17.07 12.86 -1.70
N GLU A 26 18.35 12.58 -1.44
CA GLU A 26 18.74 11.92 -0.21
C GLU A 26 18.33 12.82 0.96
N THR A 27 17.67 12.24 1.96
CA THR A 27 17.25 12.98 3.15
C THR A 27 18.47 13.66 3.76
N PRO A 28 18.49 15.01 3.87
CA PRO A 28 19.63 15.71 4.43
C PRO A 28 19.93 15.15 5.83
N MET A 29 21.19 14.82 6.10
CA MET A 29 21.60 14.18 7.35
C MET A 29 21.13 14.96 8.60
N LEU A 30 21.06 16.29 8.50
CA LEU A 30 20.52 17.15 9.55
C LEU A 30 19.05 16.81 9.87
N VAL A 31 18.21 16.63 8.86
CA VAL A 31 16.78 16.31 9.02
C VAL A 31 16.63 14.94 9.68
N ALA A 32 17.43 13.95 9.25
CA ALA A 32 17.44 12.63 9.87
C ALA A 32 17.83 12.72 11.36
N VAL A 33 18.93 13.39 11.69
CA VAL A 33 19.39 13.56 13.07
C VAL A 33 18.35 14.29 13.92
N LEU A 34 17.79 15.40 13.44
CA LEU A 34 16.76 16.15 14.17
C LEU A 34 15.50 15.31 14.40
N THR A 35 15.11 14.48 13.43
CA THR A 35 13.98 13.58 13.55
C THR A 35 14.22 12.54 14.65
N TYR A 36 15.38 11.87 14.64
CA TYR A 36 15.75 10.90 15.68
C TYR A 36 15.90 11.55 17.06
N MET A 37 16.48 12.75 17.14
CA MET A 37 16.53 13.52 18.38
C MET A 37 15.14 13.84 18.91
N GLY A 38 14.21 14.27 18.03
CA GLY A 38 12.82 14.52 18.40
C GLY A 38 12.13 13.28 18.97
N TYR A 39 12.28 12.14 18.30
CA TYR A 39 11.78 10.85 18.82
C TYR A 39 12.40 10.49 20.17
N GLY A 40 13.71 10.69 20.33
CA GLY A 40 14.42 10.45 21.59
C GLY A 40 13.89 11.31 22.74
N ILE A 41 13.73 12.61 22.50
CA ILE A 41 13.17 13.56 23.48
C ILE A 41 11.74 13.15 23.86
N LEU A 42 10.87 12.87 22.89
CA LEU A 42 9.49 12.46 23.14
C LEU A 42 9.42 11.16 23.95
N THR A 43 10.31 10.20 23.66
CA THR A 43 10.41 8.94 24.39
C THR A 43 10.88 9.15 25.83
N LEU A 44 11.91 9.98 26.05
CA LEU A 44 12.39 10.32 27.39
C LEU A 44 11.30 10.99 28.23
N PHE A 45 10.58 11.96 27.66
CA PHE A 45 9.46 12.61 28.32
C PHE A 45 8.29 11.65 28.59
N GLY A 46 8.04 10.69 27.69
CA GLY A 46 7.05 9.64 27.91
C GLY A 46 7.39 8.79 29.14
N TYR A 47 8.64 8.33 29.27
CA TYR A 47 9.07 7.54 30.42
C TYR A 47 9.04 8.34 31.72
N LEU A 48 9.44 9.62 31.68
CA LEU A 48 9.34 10.52 32.82
C LEU A 48 7.88 10.65 33.30
N ARG A 49 6.93 10.79 32.38
CA ARG A 49 5.50 10.88 32.74
C ARG A 49 4.97 9.57 33.33
N ASP A 50 5.39 8.44 32.80
CA ASP A 50 5.03 7.14 33.36
C ASP A 50 5.55 6.98 34.80
N PHE A 51 6.78 7.38 35.04
CA PHE A 51 7.36 7.44 36.39
C PHE A 51 6.54 8.36 37.32
N LEU A 52 6.15 9.56 36.87
CA LEU A 52 5.29 10.47 37.65
C LEU A 52 3.90 9.88 37.93
N ARG A 53 3.36 9.03 37.04
CA ARG A 53 2.08 8.33 37.23
C ARG A 53 2.18 7.19 38.24
N GLU A 54 3.31 6.49 38.28
CA GLU A 54 3.60 5.50 39.32
C GLU A 54 3.63 6.15 40.71
N TRP A 55 4.20 7.36 40.78
CA TRP A 55 4.26 8.17 42.00
C TRP A 55 2.95 8.92 42.30
N LYS A 56 1.89 8.68 41.52
CA LYS A 56 0.55 9.30 41.64
C LYS A 56 0.55 10.84 41.59
N ILE A 57 1.61 11.43 41.02
CA ILE A 57 1.71 12.88 40.79
C ILE A 57 0.85 13.27 39.59
N GLU A 58 0.81 12.42 38.55
CA GLU A 58 0.00 12.63 37.35
C GLU A 58 -1.17 11.63 37.27
N LYS A 59 -2.35 12.11 36.87
CA LYS A 59 -3.53 11.26 36.67
C LYS A 59 -3.39 10.40 35.41
N CYS A 60 -3.70 9.12 35.53
CA CYS A 60 -3.75 8.20 34.40
C CYS A 60 -5.19 8.12 33.86
N HIS A 61 -5.43 8.68 32.68
CA HIS A 61 -6.75 8.66 32.03
C HIS A 61 -7.03 7.36 31.25
N ILE A 62 -6.04 6.47 31.13
CA ILE A 62 -6.21 5.19 30.43
C ILE A 62 -7.03 4.22 31.27
N ALA A 63 -7.90 3.46 30.61
CA ALA A 63 -8.54 2.32 31.24
C ALA A 63 -7.46 1.35 31.71
N ARG A 64 -7.44 1.06 33.01
CA ARG A 64 -6.59 0.01 33.57
C ARG A 64 -7.40 -1.27 33.64
N GLU A 65 -6.74 -2.39 33.39
CA GLU A 65 -7.34 -3.70 33.60
C GLU A 65 -7.83 -3.82 35.04
N ARG A 66 -9.00 -4.43 35.20
CA ARG A 66 -9.55 -4.72 36.52
C ARG A 66 -8.62 -5.70 37.23
N GLU A 67 -8.59 -5.64 38.55
CA GLU A 67 -7.70 -6.52 39.34
C GLU A 67 -7.97 -8.00 39.07
N GLU A 68 -9.24 -8.35 38.81
CA GLU A 68 -9.71 -9.69 38.44
C GLU A 68 -9.19 -10.19 37.07
N GLN A 69 -8.66 -9.30 36.23
CA GLN A 69 -8.25 -9.61 34.86
C GLN A 69 -6.73 -9.60 34.68
N ARG A 70 -5.95 -9.43 35.75
CA ARG A 70 -4.48 -9.36 35.67
C ARG A 70 -3.81 -10.67 35.27
N ASP A 71 -4.51 -11.80 35.43
CA ASP A 71 -3.99 -13.12 35.06
C ASP A 71 -4.15 -13.44 33.57
N PHE A 72 -4.78 -12.57 32.78
CA PHE A 72 -4.92 -12.75 31.34
C PHE A 72 -3.63 -12.37 30.61
N VAL A 73 -3.39 -13.03 29.48
CA VAL A 73 -2.26 -12.69 28.59
C VAL A 73 -2.48 -11.27 28.04
N PRO A 74 -1.50 -10.36 28.18
CA PRO A 74 -1.62 -9.01 27.64
C PRO A 74 -1.86 -9.04 26.13
N LEU A 75 -2.88 -8.30 25.67
CA LEU A 75 -3.21 -8.21 24.24
C LEU A 75 -2.20 -7.35 23.45
N TYR A 76 -1.53 -6.42 24.13
CA TYR A 76 -0.61 -5.46 23.53
C TYR A 76 0.78 -5.57 24.14
N GLN A 77 1.79 -5.27 23.33
CA GLN A 77 3.16 -5.17 23.82
C GLN A 77 3.35 -3.90 24.67
N ASP A 78 4.30 -3.94 25.60
CA ASP A 78 4.56 -2.83 26.54
C ASP A 78 4.87 -1.51 25.82
N PHE A 79 5.59 -1.58 24.69
CA PHE A 79 5.93 -0.39 23.91
C PHE A 79 4.72 0.21 23.16
N GLU A 80 3.79 -0.61 22.67
CA GLU A 80 2.57 -0.12 22.01
C GLU A 80 1.68 0.63 23.00
N ASN A 81 1.58 0.11 24.22
CA ASN A 81 0.89 0.76 25.33
C ASN A 81 1.55 2.09 25.70
N PHE A 82 2.89 2.11 25.78
CA PHE A 82 3.67 3.32 26.00
C PHE A 82 3.42 4.37 24.91
N TYR A 83 3.57 3.99 23.65
CA TYR A 83 3.40 4.86 22.50
C TYR A 83 1.98 5.43 22.46
N THR A 84 0.97 4.58 22.65
CA THR A 84 -0.42 5.00 22.63
C THR A 84 -0.69 6.05 23.71
N ARG A 85 -0.31 5.75 24.96
CA ARG A 85 -0.58 6.59 26.14
C ARG A 85 0.12 7.95 26.07
N ASN A 86 1.38 7.97 25.61
CA ASN A 86 2.25 9.13 25.77
C ASN A 86 2.42 9.96 24.49
N LEU A 87 2.40 9.32 23.32
CA LEU A 87 2.64 9.96 22.03
C LEU A 87 1.35 10.05 21.21
N TYR A 88 0.74 8.92 20.89
CA TYR A 88 -0.40 8.86 19.96
C TYR A 88 -1.57 9.73 20.41
N MET A 89 -1.96 9.63 21.69
CA MET A 89 -3.10 10.38 22.21
C MET A 89 -2.94 11.90 22.02
N ARG A 90 -1.71 12.42 22.03
CA ARG A 90 -1.45 13.85 21.82
C ARG A 90 -1.60 14.27 20.36
N ILE A 91 -1.09 13.45 19.43
CA ILE A 91 -1.10 13.78 17.99
C ILE A 91 -2.40 13.37 17.29
N ARG A 92 -3.22 12.50 17.90
CA ARG A 92 -4.43 11.96 17.26
C ARG A 92 -5.42 13.03 16.80
N ASP A 93 -5.42 14.22 17.43
CA ASP A 93 -6.29 15.29 16.96
C ASP A 93 -5.94 15.75 15.54
N SER A 94 -4.66 15.69 15.17
CA SER A 94 -4.18 16.07 13.84
C SER A 94 -4.56 15.06 12.76
N TRP A 95 -4.65 13.78 13.10
CA TRP A 95 -4.84 12.71 12.11
C TRP A 95 -6.27 12.16 12.05
N ASN A 96 -6.97 12.15 13.18
CA ASN A 96 -8.28 11.50 13.29
C ASN A 96 -9.43 12.51 13.25
N ARG A 97 -9.32 13.59 12.48
CA ARG A 97 -10.40 14.59 12.39
C ARG A 97 -11.58 13.99 11.62
N PRO A 98 -12.80 13.98 12.18
CA PRO A 98 -13.96 13.43 11.48
C PRO A 98 -14.30 14.32 10.29
N ILE A 99 -14.45 13.70 9.13
CA ILE A 99 -14.94 14.34 7.91
C ILE A 99 -16.46 14.19 7.88
N CYS A 100 -17.18 15.24 7.50
CA CYS A 100 -18.64 15.26 7.39
C CYS A 100 -19.18 15.57 5.99
N SER A 101 -18.28 15.74 5.02
CA SER A 101 -18.62 15.81 3.61
C SER A 101 -18.07 14.59 2.85
N VAL A 102 -18.27 14.59 1.55
CA VAL A 102 -17.52 13.69 0.65
C VAL A 102 -16.03 14.03 0.71
N PRO A 103 -15.12 13.03 0.69
CA PRO A 103 -13.67 13.23 0.70
C PRO A 103 -13.14 13.68 -0.68
N GLY A 104 -13.71 14.77 -1.20
CA GLY A 104 -13.31 15.40 -2.46
C GLY A 104 -12.07 16.29 -2.31
N ALA A 105 -11.82 17.13 -3.31
CA ALA A 105 -10.73 18.12 -3.29
C ALA A 105 -10.87 19.15 -2.16
N ARG A 106 -12.10 19.45 -1.77
CA ARG A 106 -12.45 20.19 -0.55
C ARG A 106 -13.32 19.29 0.33
N MET A 107 -13.12 19.39 1.63
CA MET A 107 -13.88 18.63 2.61
C MET A 107 -14.24 19.47 3.84
N ASP A 108 -15.34 19.07 4.47
CA ASP A 108 -15.84 19.68 5.68
C ASP A 108 -15.44 18.82 6.89
N LEU A 109 -14.89 19.46 7.92
CA LEU A 109 -14.41 18.82 9.14
C LEU A 109 -15.29 19.18 10.33
N VAL A 110 -15.54 18.21 11.20
CA VAL A 110 -16.22 18.50 12.47
C VAL A 110 -15.29 19.26 13.39
N GLU A 111 -15.74 20.42 13.87
CA GLU A 111 -15.03 21.14 14.91
C GLU A 111 -15.18 20.42 16.24
N ARG A 112 -14.03 20.12 16.86
CA ARG A 112 -13.97 19.51 18.17
C ARG A 112 -12.91 20.19 19.02
N LEU A 113 -13.18 20.24 20.31
CA LEU A 113 -12.25 20.72 21.32
C LEU A 113 -11.97 19.61 22.33
N SER A 114 -10.75 19.59 22.84
CA SER A 114 -10.36 18.74 23.95
C SER A 114 -9.75 19.60 25.05
N HIS A 115 -10.16 19.32 26.29
CA HIS A 115 -9.63 19.96 27.50
C HIS A 115 -8.75 19.02 28.32
N ASP A 116 -8.53 17.79 27.86
CA ASP A 116 -7.88 16.72 28.59
C ASP A 116 -6.74 16.09 27.79
N TYR A 117 -5.99 16.87 27.02
CA TYR A 117 -4.89 16.40 26.16
C TYR A 117 -5.34 15.38 25.11
N ASN A 118 -6.45 15.68 24.44
CA ASN A 118 -7.04 14.84 23.41
C ASN A 118 -7.43 13.47 23.95
N TRP A 119 -7.87 13.30 25.20
CA TRP A 119 -8.40 12.03 25.70
C TRP A 119 -9.89 11.87 25.39
N THR A 120 -10.63 12.96 25.50
CA THR A 120 -12.01 13.09 25.05
C THR A 120 -12.12 14.29 24.11
N PHE A 121 -13.13 14.23 23.24
CA PHE A 121 -13.44 15.31 22.31
C PHE A 121 -14.89 15.71 22.50
N GLN A 122 -15.10 17.02 22.69
CA GLN A 122 -16.42 17.61 22.70
C GLN A 122 -16.68 18.20 21.31
N HIS A 123 -17.74 17.73 20.66
CA HIS A 123 -18.18 18.27 19.38
C HIS A 123 -18.90 19.59 19.63
N MET A 124 -18.44 20.66 18.99
CA MET A 124 -18.98 22.01 19.21
C MET A 124 -20.27 22.29 18.41
N GLY A 125 -20.77 21.30 17.66
CA GLY A 125 -21.89 21.44 16.73
C GLY A 125 -21.56 22.30 15.50
N LYS A 126 -20.31 22.74 15.37
CA LYS A 126 -19.80 23.55 14.27
C LYS A 126 -19.02 22.71 13.29
N VAL A 127 -19.04 23.14 12.04
CA VAL A 127 -18.36 22.49 10.92
C VAL A 127 -17.40 23.50 10.30
N ILE A 128 -16.14 23.11 10.17
CA ILE A 128 -15.13 23.86 9.43
C ILE A 128 -15.32 23.47 7.96
N LYS A 129 -15.78 24.42 7.15
CA LYS A 129 -16.12 24.18 5.75
C LYS A 129 -14.94 24.42 4.82
N ASP A 130 -15.00 23.80 3.64
CA ASP A 130 -14.14 24.09 2.49
C ASP A 130 -12.63 23.94 2.77
N VAL A 131 -12.25 22.97 3.60
CA VAL A 131 -10.85 22.66 3.89
C VAL A 131 -10.23 21.93 2.70
N ILE A 132 -9.04 22.36 2.27
CA ILE A 132 -8.33 21.73 1.15
C ILE A 132 -7.84 20.34 1.56
N ASN A 133 -8.20 19.32 0.77
CA ASN A 133 -7.76 17.95 0.99
C ASN A 133 -6.51 17.65 0.14
N MET A 134 -5.35 17.62 0.80
CA MET A 134 -4.07 17.28 0.16
C MET A 134 -3.65 15.81 0.38
N GLY A 135 -4.50 15.00 1.02
CA GLY A 135 -4.18 13.62 1.40
C GLY A 135 -5.00 12.54 0.69
N SER A 136 -5.88 12.92 -0.24
CA SER A 136 -6.75 11.97 -0.93
C SER A 136 -6.09 11.31 -2.13
N TYR A 137 -6.38 10.02 -2.34
CA TYR A 137 -6.05 9.29 -3.56
C TYR A 137 -7.09 9.50 -4.69
N ASN A 138 -8.11 10.33 -4.47
CA ASN A 138 -9.13 10.66 -5.47
C ASN A 138 -8.61 11.68 -6.50
N TYR A 139 -7.54 11.35 -7.23
CA TYR A 139 -6.83 12.27 -8.12
C TYR A 139 -7.70 12.86 -9.24
N LEU A 140 -8.65 12.07 -9.75
CA LEU A 140 -9.52 12.44 -10.87
C LEU A 140 -10.92 12.92 -10.43
N GLY A 141 -11.20 12.93 -9.13
CA GLY A 141 -12.51 13.36 -8.63
C GLY A 141 -13.66 12.42 -8.99
N PHE A 142 -13.42 11.11 -9.13
CA PHE A 142 -14.49 10.15 -9.41
C PHE A 142 -15.33 9.80 -8.18
N ALA A 143 -14.76 9.94 -6.97
CA ALA A 143 -15.47 9.72 -5.72
C ALA A 143 -16.12 11.02 -5.20
N GLU A 144 -17.05 11.58 -5.97
CA GLU A 144 -17.77 12.82 -5.66
C GLU A 144 -19.28 12.57 -5.44
N ASN A 145 -19.98 13.50 -4.80
CA ASN A 145 -21.44 13.39 -4.54
C ASN A 145 -22.32 13.77 -5.74
N SER A 146 -21.74 13.83 -6.93
CA SER A 146 -22.45 14.19 -8.15
C SER A 146 -21.72 13.62 -9.35
N GLY A 147 -22.46 13.46 -10.46
CA GLY A 147 -21.92 13.01 -11.73
C GLY A 147 -22.17 11.53 -12.00
N ALA A 148 -21.74 11.09 -13.19
CA ALA A 148 -22.10 9.79 -13.74
C ALA A 148 -21.67 8.60 -12.84
N CYS A 149 -20.56 8.72 -12.11
CA CYS A 149 -20.10 7.66 -11.21
C CYS A 149 -21.05 7.44 -10.03
N LEU A 150 -21.59 8.51 -9.43
CA LEU A 150 -22.56 8.40 -8.34
C LEU A 150 -23.86 7.79 -8.85
N GLU A 151 -24.39 8.32 -9.96
CA GLU A 151 -25.67 7.86 -10.52
C GLU A 151 -25.59 6.37 -10.90
N ALA A 152 -24.52 5.95 -11.57
CA ALA A 152 -24.31 4.54 -11.91
C ALA A 152 -24.16 3.65 -10.66
N ALA A 153 -23.48 4.12 -9.62
CA ALA A 153 -23.36 3.38 -8.36
C ALA A 153 -24.70 3.29 -7.62
N ALA A 154 -25.49 4.36 -7.61
CA ALA A 154 -26.81 4.40 -6.99
C ALA A 154 -27.80 3.47 -7.71
N GLU A 155 -27.82 3.50 -9.05
CA GLU A 155 -28.62 2.60 -9.89
C GLU A 155 -28.25 1.13 -9.65
N ALA A 156 -26.95 0.80 -9.69
CA ALA A 156 -26.49 -0.56 -9.41
C ALA A 156 -26.84 -1.01 -7.98
N THR A 157 -26.79 -0.10 -7.00
CA THR A 157 -27.19 -0.41 -5.62
C THR A 157 -28.69 -0.64 -5.49
N ALA A 158 -29.51 0.11 -6.23
CA ALA A 158 -30.96 -0.08 -6.25
C ALA A 158 -31.37 -1.41 -6.90
N GLU A 159 -30.64 -1.84 -7.94
CA GLU A 159 -30.91 -3.08 -8.67
C GLU A 159 -30.37 -4.33 -7.94
N TYR A 160 -29.10 -4.31 -7.52
CA TYR A 160 -28.40 -5.49 -6.97
C TYR A 160 -28.31 -5.49 -5.44
N GLY A 161 -28.67 -4.39 -4.77
CA GLY A 161 -28.47 -4.21 -3.35
C GLY A 161 -27.02 -3.85 -2.97
N VAL A 162 -26.73 -3.84 -1.66
CA VAL A 162 -25.44 -3.39 -1.13
C VAL A 162 -24.36 -4.48 -1.04
N GLY A 163 -24.73 -5.75 -1.17
CA GLY A 163 -23.78 -6.85 -1.06
C GLY A 163 -24.35 -8.23 -1.35
N VAL A 164 -23.54 -9.06 -1.99
CA VAL A 164 -23.94 -10.39 -2.48
C VAL A 164 -23.83 -11.48 -1.40
N SER A 165 -23.06 -11.24 -0.33
CA SER A 165 -22.88 -12.14 0.83
C SER A 165 -22.50 -13.59 0.48
N SER A 166 -21.88 -13.81 -0.69
CA SER A 166 -21.41 -15.11 -1.17
C SER A 166 -20.09 -14.95 -1.92
N THR A 167 -19.34 -16.05 -2.06
CA THR A 167 -18.09 -16.05 -2.82
C THR A 167 -18.36 -16.09 -4.32
N ARG A 168 -17.42 -15.59 -5.13
CA ARG A 168 -17.53 -15.67 -6.60
C ARG A 168 -17.66 -17.10 -7.14
N GLN A 169 -17.18 -18.10 -6.42
CA GLN A 169 -17.27 -19.49 -6.86
C GLN A 169 -18.70 -20.05 -6.72
N GLU A 170 -19.51 -19.50 -5.83
CA GLU A 170 -20.87 -19.97 -5.57
C GLU A 170 -21.89 -19.05 -6.25
N LEU A 171 -22.55 -18.18 -5.48
CA LEU A 171 -23.60 -17.27 -5.96
C LEU A 171 -23.15 -15.80 -5.95
N GLY A 172 -21.88 -15.55 -5.63
CA GLY A 172 -21.30 -14.22 -5.48
C GLY A 172 -20.93 -13.51 -6.78
N ASN A 173 -21.00 -14.19 -7.94
CA ASN A 173 -20.54 -13.64 -9.21
C ASN A 173 -21.64 -12.91 -9.97
N LEU A 174 -21.68 -11.59 -9.85
CA LEU A 174 -22.57 -10.72 -10.64
C LEU A 174 -22.05 -10.48 -12.06
N ASP A 175 -22.95 -10.24 -12.98
CA ASP A 175 -22.68 -9.77 -14.35
C ASP A 175 -21.82 -8.49 -14.38
N LYS A 176 -22.02 -7.58 -13.42
CA LYS A 176 -21.19 -6.37 -13.27
C LYS A 176 -19.71 -6.66 -13.02
N HIS A 177 -19.38 -7.78 -12.36
CA HIS A 177 -17.99 -8.17 -12.20
C HIS A 177 -17.36 -8.58 -13.53
N GLU A 178 -18.09 -9.35 -14.34
CA GLU A 178 -17.61 -9.76 -15.66
C GLU A 178 -17.49 -8.56 -16.61
N GLU A 179 -18.44 -7.63 -16.56
CA GLU A 179 -18.41 -6.39 -17.33
C GLU A 179 -17.15 -5.58 -17.00
N LEU A 180 -16.87 -5.38 -15.71
CA LEU A 180 -15.67 -4.70 -15.21
C LEU A 180 -14.40 -5.41 -15.69
N GLU A 181 -14.29 -6.71 -15.51
CA GLU A 181 -13.10 -7.49 -15.90
C GLU A 181 -12.86 -7.46 -17.41
N LYS A 182 -13.91 -7.56 -18.22
CA LYS A 182 -13.81 -7.42 -19.68
C LYS A 182 -13.41 -6.00 -20.09
N LEU A 183 -13.93 -4.98 -19.42
CA LEU A 183 -13.58 -3.57 -19.68
C LEU A 183 -12.12 -3.29 -19.35
N VAL A 184 -11.65 -3.71 -18.18
CA VAL A 184 -10.25 -3.52 -17.75
C VAL A 184 -9.30 -4.33 -18.64
N ALA A 185 -9.68 -5.55 -19.05
CA ALA A 185 -8.88 -6.34 -19.99
C ALA A 185 -8.69 -5.62 -21.34
N ARG A 186 -9.77 -5.03 -21.88
CA ARG A 186 -9.70 -4.21 -23.10
C ARG A 186 -8.85 -2.96 -22.92
N PHE A 187 -8.99 -2.27 -21.78
CA PHE A 187 -8.24 -1.06 -21.48
C PHE A 187 -6.73 -1.32 -21.37
N LEU A 188 -6.33 -2.41 -20.70
CA LEU A 188 -4.92 -2.79 -20.54
C LEU A 188 -4.36 -3.53 -21.75
N GLY A 189 -5.20 -4.01 -22.67
CA GLY A 189 -4.78 -4.82 -23.83
C GLY A 189 -4.31 -6.22 -23.46
N VAL A 190 -4.88 -6.82 -22.41
CA VAL A 190 -4.54 -8.16 -21.92
C VAL A 190 -5.66 -9.17 -22.19
N GLU A 191 -5.33 -10.46 -22.18
CA GLU A 191 -6.28 -11.54 -22.50
C GLU A 191 -7.43 -11.66 -21.47
N ALA A 192 -7.12 -11.47 -20.18
CA ALA A 192 -8.08 -11.56 -19.09
C ALA A 192 -7.64 -10.70 -17.90
N THR A 193 -8.61 -10.27 -17.08
CA THR A 193 -8.35 -9.62 -15.79
C THR A 193 -9.25 -10.21 -14.71
N MET A 194 -8.91 -9.98 -13.45
CA MET A 194 -9.68 -10.44 -12.30
C MET A 194 -9.76 -9.32 -11.27
N ALA A 195 -10.97 -9.04 -10.76
CA ALA A 195 -11.18 -8.01 -9.76
C ALA A 195 -11.23 -8.57 -8.34
N PHE A 196 -10.48 -7.92 -7.43
CA PHE A 196 -10.41 -8.23 -6.01
C PHE A 196 -10.89 -7.03 -5.18
N GLY A 197 -11.36 -7.28 -3.95
CA GLY A 197 -11.97 -6.25 -3.12
C GLY A 197 -11.03 -5.14 -2.62
N MET A 198 -9.71 -5.34 -2.68
CA MET A 198 -8.72 -4.33 -2.30
C MET A 198 -7.38 -4.62 -2.97
N GLY A 199 -6.63 -3.57 -3.34
CA GLY A 199 -5.30 -3.71 -3.95
C GLY A 199 -4.32 -4.54 -3.09
N PHE A 200 -4.38 -4.40 -1.76
CA PHE A 200 -3.58 -5.25 -0.86
C PHE A 200 -3.94 -6.73 -0.99
N ALA A 201 -5.23 -7.05 -1.12
CA ALA A 201 -5.71 -8.42 -1.26
C ALA A 201 -5.27 -9.03 -2.60
N THR A 202 -5.32 -8.27 -3.70
CA THR A 202 -4.80 -8.68 -5.01
C THR A 202 -3.36 -9.14 -4.89
N ASN A 203 -2.55 -8.32 -4.24
CA ASN A 203 -1.14 -8.55 -4.06
C ASN A 203 -0.89 -9.78 -3.16
N SER A 204 -1.61 -9.90 -2.03
CA SER A 204 -1.24 -10.84 -0.94
C SER A 204 -1.71 -12.25 -1.20
N MET A 205 -2.76 -12.39 -2.00
CA MET A 205 -3.28 -13.69 -2.39
C MET A 205 -2.61 -14.21 -3.66
N ASN A 206 -2.35 -13.36 -4.66
CA ASN A 206 -1.85 -13.83 -5.96
C ASN A 206 -0.34 -14.07 -5.98
N ILE A 207 0.46 -13.20 -5.35
CA ILE A 207 1.93 -13.35 -5.41
C ILE A 207 2.38 -14.69 -4.80
N PRO A 208 1.89 -15.14 -3.63
CA PRO A 208 2.23 -16.46 -3.11
C PRO A 208 1.75 -17.62 -3.99
N ALA A 209 0.58 -17.47 -4.64
CA ALA A 209 0.06 -18.50 -5.56
C ALA A 209 0.97 -18.68 -6.79
N LEU A 210 1.58 -17.60 -7.28
CA LEU A 210 2.55 -17.64 -8.38
C LEU A 210 3.95 -18.07 -7.91
N ALA A 211 4.36 -17.64 -6.71
CA ALA A 211 5.65 -17.86 -6.10
C ALA A 211 5.72 -19.22 -5.37
N GLY A 212 5.43 -20.32 -6.08
CA GLY A 212 5.50 -21.68 -5.51
C GLY A 212 6.87 -22.06 -4.91
N LYS A 213 6.99 -23.26 -4.32
CA LYS A 213 8.12 -23.74 -3.48
C LYS A 213 9.56 -23.57 -4.03
N GLN A 214 9.75 -23.26 -5.31
CA GLN A 214 11.04 -23.08 -5.98
C GLN A 214 11.13 -21.76 -6.77
N CYS A 215 10.42 -20.73 -6.31
CA CYS A 215 10.46 -19.39 -6.88
C CYS A 215 11.32 -18.48 -6.01
N ARG A 216 12.23 -17.71 -6.63
CA ARG A 216 12.86 -16.56 -5.97
C ARG A 216 11.91 -15.39 -6.19
N LEU A 217 11.29 -14.91 -5.13
CA LEU A 217 10.48 -13.71 -5.15
C LEU A 217 11.32 -12.53 -4.67
N ARG A 218 11.33 -11.43 -5.43
CA ARG A 218 11.79 -10.14 -4.92
C ARG A 218 10.75 -9.07 -5.21
N LEU A 219 10.20 -8.53 -4.12
CA LEU A 219 9.23 -7.44 -4.12
C LEU A 219 9.97 -6.15 -3.73
N ARG A 220 9.77 -5.08 -4.50
CA ARG A 220 10.13 -3.71 -4.09
C ARG A 220 8.86 -3.04 -3.55
N GLY A 221 8.94 -2.44 -2.35
CA GLY A 221 7.84 -1.63 -1.80
C GLY A 221 6.72 -2.40 -1.07
N TRP A 222 6.96 -3.65 -0.68
CA TRP A 222 5.99 -4.45 0.08
C TRP A 222 6.41 -4.58 1.55
N ASP A 223 5.59 -4.05 2.46
CA ASP A 223 5.58 -4.41 3.87
C ASP A 223 4.30 -5.19 4.18
N GLY A 224 4.39 -6.51 4.30
CA GLY A 224 3.21 -7.33 4.56
C GLY A 224 3.59 -8.78 4.83
N ALA A 225 3.17 -9.23 6.02
CA ALA A 225 3.48 -10.50 6.63
C ALA A 225 3.02 -11.69 5.78
N GLY A 226 3.95 -12.57 5.42
CA GLY A 226 3.62 -13.76 4.65
C GLY A 226 4.82 -14.62 4.27
N GLY A 227 5.70 -14.95 5.22
CA GLY A 227 6.65 -16.08 5.18
C GLY A 227 7.65 -16.20 4.01
N LEU A 228 7.58 -15.35 2.99
CA LEU A 228 8.50 -15.30 1.86
C LEU A 228 9.67 -14.38 2.22
N ARG A 229 10.89 -14.83 1.90
CA ARG A 229 12.09 -14.01 2.06
C ARG A 229 12.06 -12.86 1.06
N THR A 230 11.63 -11.70 1.52
CA THR A 230 11.70 -10.42 0.83
C THR A 230 12.95 -9.68 1.27
N GLU A 231 13.86 -9.39 0.34
CA GLU A 231 14.97 -8.46 0.57
C GLU A 231 14.53 -7.10 0.01
N SER A 232 14.16 -6.17 0.90
CA SER A 232 13.24 -5.05 0.64
C SER A 232 13.87 -3.74 0.16
N HIS A 233 15.16 -3.67 -0.16
CA HIS A 233 15.77 -2.43 -0.64
C HIS A 233 16.58 -2.68 -1.90
N ILE A 234 15.97 -2.42 -3.05
CA ILE A 234 16.70 -2.13 -4.29
C ILE A 234 16.18 -0.79 -4.75
N SER A 235 16.97 0.26 -4.58
CA SER A 235 16.70 1.56 -5.20
C SER A 235 17.29 1.68 -6.60
N ASP A 236 18.10 0.72 -7.03
CA ASP A 236 18.96 0.82 -8.21
C ASP A 236 18.83 -0.42 -9.12
N MET A 237 18.57 -0.17 -10.41
CA MET A 237 18.47 -1.20 -11.45
C MET A 237 19.77 -2.00 -11.62
N GLN A 238 20.94 -1.42 -11.34
CA GLN A 238 22.22 -2.14 -11.44
C GLN A 238 22.34 -3.19 -10.33
N SER A 239 21.90 -2.85 -9.11
CA SER A 239 21.79 -3.80 -8.01
C SER A 239 20.80 -4.93 -8.31
N LEU A 240 19.63 -4.63 -8.93
CA LEU A 240 18.70 -5.67 -9.39
C LEU A 240 19.36 -6.61 -10.42
N GLU A 241 20.05 -6.04 -11.41
CA GLU A 241 20.73 -6.82 -12.44
C GLU A 241 21.78 -7.74 -11.85
N LYS A 242 22.63 -7.22 -10.94
CA LYS A 242 23.64 -8.02 -10.24
C LYS A 242 23.01 -9.19 -9.48
N LEU A 243 21.92 -8.94 -8.75
CA LEU A 243 21.22 -9.98 -8.00
C LEU A 243 20.58 -11.04 -8.90
N LEU A 244 20.05 -10.64 -10.06
CA LEU A 244 19.53 -11.58 -11.06
C LEU A 244 20.65 -12.43 -11.64
N ARG A 245 21.79 -11.83 -11.98
CA ARG A 245 22.98 -12.56 -12.44
C ARG A 245 23.45 -13.56 -11.40
N ASP A 246 23.57 -13.15 -10.14
CA ASP A 246 23.97 -14.03 -9.04
C ASP A 246 22.94 -15.17 -8.83
N ALA A 247 21.64 -14.87 -8.96
CA ALA A 247 20.58 -15.88 -8.87
C ALA A 247 20.70 -16.95 -9.95
N ILE A 248 20.99 -16.53 -11.19
CA ILE A 248 21.09 -17.42 -12.35
C ILE A 248 22.37 -18.27 -12.25
N VAL A 249 23.50 -17.66 -11.85
CA VAL A 249 24.80 -18.32 -11.77
C VAL A 249 24.89 -19.28 -10.58
N HIS A 250 24.48 -18.85 -9.38
CA HIS A 250 24.68 -19.62 -8.16
C HIS A 250 23.48 -20.49 -7.74
N GLY A 251 22.30 -20.26 -8.33
CA GLY A 251 21.09 -21.03 -8.05
C GLY A 251 20.50 -20.76 -6.66
N GLN A 252 19.82 -21.76 -6.11
CA GLN A 252 19.18 -21.68 -4.79
C GLN A 252 20.21 -21.72 -3.65
N PRO A 253 20.08 -20.85 -2.64
CA PRO A 253 20.95 -20.90 -1.47
C PRO A 253 20.80 -22.27 -0.77
N ARG A 254 21.94 -22.88 -0.41
CA ARG A 254 22.12 -24.24 0.16
C ARG A 254 22.08 -25.40 -0.82
N THR A 255 21.23 -25.40 -1.85
CA THR A 255 21.12 -26.55 -2.77
C THR A 255 21.87 -26.37 -4.09
N HIS A 256 22.24 -25.13 -4.44
CA HIS A 256 22.87 -24.73 -5.71
C HIS A 256 22.09 -25.19 -6.97
N ARG A 257 20.82 -25.58 -6.80
CA ARG A 257 19.96 -25.96 -7.91
C ARG A 257 19.49 -24.71 -8.65
N PRO A 258 19.34 -24.76 -9.99
CA PRO A 258 18.81 -23.63 -10.73
C PRO A 258 17.39 -23.30 -10.27
N TRP A 259 17.06 -22.01 -10.27
CA TRP A 259 15.70 -21.55 -10.02
C TRP A 259 14.79 -21.96 -11.18
N LYS A 260 13.61 -22.51 -10.87
CA LYS A 260 12.62 -22.86 -11.90
C LYS A 260 11.86 -21.64 -12.40
N LYS A 261 11.68 -20.65 -11.52
CA LYS A 261 10.96 -19.40 -11.79
C LYS A 261 11.62 -18.26 -11.03
N ILE A 262 11.71 -17.11 -11.68
CA ILE A 262 12.11 -15.84 -11.07
C ILE A 262 10.95 -14.89 -11.33
N LEU A 263 10.39 -14.33 -10.26
CA LEU A 263 9.29 -13.37 -10.33
C LEU A 263 9.82 -12.00 -9.91
N ILE A 264 9.70 -11.03 -10.82
CA ILE A 264 10.07 -9.64 -10.62
C ILE A 264 8.78 -8.84 -10.54
N VAL A 265 8.61 -8.09 -9.45
CA VAL A 265 7.42 -7.26 -9.22
C VAL A 265 7.88 -5.84 -8.91
N VAL A 266 7.35 -4.88 -9.66
CA VAL A 266 7.71 -3.47 -9.57
C VAL A 266 6.41 -2.66 -9.55
N GLU A 267 6.34 -1.66 -8.67
CA GLU A 267 5.24 -0.69 -8.65
C GLU A 267 5.49 0.40 -9.69
N GLY A 268 4.46 0.71 -10.49
CA GLY A 268 4.57 1.70 -11.57
C GLY A 268 4.55 3.16 -11.10
N ILE A 269 3.85 3.48 -10.00
CA ILE A 269 3.92 4.78 -9.32
C ILE A 269 4.01 4.48 -7.83
N TYR A 270 5.14 4.77 -7.20
CA TYR A 270 5.35 4.54 -5.78
C TYR A 270 4.43 5.44 -4.96
N ARG A 271 3.65 4.80 -4.08
CA ARG A 271 2.74 5.47 -3.14
C ARG A 271 3.38 6.59 -2.32
N TYR A 272 4.65 6.44 -1.92
CA TYR A 272 5.32 7.36 -1.01
C TYR A 272 6.36 8.27 -1.68
N CYS A 273 6.81 7.94 -2.90
CA CYS A 273 7.91 8.62 -3.57
C CYS A 273 7.57 9.12 -4.98
N GLY A 274 6.37 8.83 -5.51
CA GLY A 274 5.99 9.19 -6.88
C GLY A 274 6.41 8.15 -7.92
N ILE A 275 6.42 8.54 -9.20
CA ILE A 275 6.51 7.65 -10.38
C ILE A 275 7.60 6.58 -10.22
N GLY A 276 7.21 5.31 -10.42
CA GLY A 276 8.08 4.15 -10.42
C GLY A 276 8.60 3.84 -11.81
N GLN A 277 9.83 3.32 -11.84
CA GLN A 277 10.57 3.09 -13.07
C GLN A 277 10.01 1.86 -13.80
N LEU A 278 9.17 2.07 -14.82
CA LEU A 278 8.75 1.03 -15.75
C LEU A 278 9.73 0.97 -16.93
N GLY A 279 10.98 0.59 -16.63
CA GLY A 279 11.99 0.30 -17.63
C GLY A 279 11.80 -1.12 -18.18
N LEU A 280 11.14 -1.25 -19.33
CA LEU A 280 11.15 -2.48 -20.12
C LEU A 280 12.58 -2.75 -20.63
N GLY A 281 13.40 -3.39 -19.80
CA GLY A 281 14.71 -3.89 -20.16
C GLY A 281 14.59 -5.08 -21.12
N HIS A 282 14.43 -4.83 -22.42
CA HIS A 282 14.71 -5.82 -23.46
C HIS A 282 16.23 -5.95 -23.65
N GLY A 283 16.90 -6.55 -22.66
CA GLY A 283 18.26 -7.05 -22.76
C GLY A 283 18.22 -8.50 -23.24
N GLY A 284 18.75 -8.77 -24.42
CA GLY A 284 18.65 -10.05 -25.13
C GLY A 284 18.95 -11.27 -24.27
N THR A 285 17.90 -12.00 -23.88
CA THR A 285 18.00 -13.41 -23.49
C THR A 285 17.50 -14.21 -24.68
N ARG A 286 18.41 -14.99 -25.28
CA ARG A 286 18.09 -15.92 -26.38
C ARG A 286 16.90 -16.78 -25.97
N LYS A 287 15.92 -16.85 -26.88
CA LYS A 287 14.74 -17.72 -26.82
C LYS A 287 15.15 -19.16 -26.45
N HIS A 288 14.78 -19.60 -25.25
CA HIS A 288 14.47 -21.01 -25.01
C HIS A 288 12.94 -21.13 -24.93
N PRO A 289 12.32 -22.04 -25.71
CA PRO A 289 10.87 -22.12 -25.80
C PRO A 289 10.34 -22.72 -24.49
N ARG A 290 9.25 -22.12 -23.97
CA ARG A 290 8.47 -22.49 -22.75
C ARG A 290 8.78 -21.68 -21.50
N SER A 291 8.38 -20.41 -21.46
CA SER A 291 7.87 -19.78 -20.23
C SER A 291 7.09 -18.50 -20.59
N PRO A 292 5.81 -18.35 -20.19
CA PRO A 292 5.12 -17.07 -20.31
C PRO A 292 5.63 -16.15 -19.18
N TYR A 293 6.14 -14.98 -19.56
CA TYR A 293 6.43 -13.89 -18.62
C TYR A 293 5.16 -13.05 -18.48
N CYS A 294 4.56 -13.00 -17.30
CA CYS A 294 3.49 -12.06 -16.99
C CYS A 294 4.09 -10.83 -16.31
N THR A 295 4.10 -9.72 -17.03
CA THR A 295 4.31 -8.38 -16.46
C THR A 295 2.96 -7.89 -15.96
N TRP A 296 2.88 -7.48 -14.69
CA TRP A 296 1.67 -6.89 -14.11
C TRP A 296 1.92 -5.39 -13.88
N CYS A 297 0.95 -4.58 -14.30
CA CYS A 297 0.80 -3.18 -13.89
C CYS A 297 -0.07 -3.10 -12.64
#